data_AF-A0A946VP85-F1
#
_entry.id   AF-A0A946VP85-F1
#
_cell.length_a   1.000
_cell.length_b   1.000
_cell.length_c   1.000
_cell.angle_alpha   90.00
_cell.angle_beta   90.00
_cell.angle_gamma   90.00
#
_symmetry.space_group_name_H-M   'P 1'
#
loop_
_entity.id
_entity.type
_entity.pdbx_description
1 polymer ?
#
loop_
_entity_poly.entity_id
_entity_poly.type
_entity_poly.pdbx_seq_one_letter_code
_entity_poly.pdbx_strand_id
1 'polypeptide(L)'
;MRIFMKKLFTIVLLACLSLPVFTQAQTSENCQDTLDCDSSWRNITASQRNAIFDFAEQYKDFLHRARTELSVVAEAVSFAEANGFQQWNDQSAPTPGARYYEINRDRTISLIVIGQRSMGDGFHIIGSHIDSPRLELKGRPLYQDSEFALFQTSYHGGIKFHQWTNLPLALMGRVDKKDGTVVNVSVGLDPDDPIFMIPELSPHVDRG
;
A
#
# COMPACT_ATOMS: atom_id res chain seq x y z
N MET A 1 72.29 60.80 11.85
CA MET A 1 72.02 60.11 10.56
C MET A 1 71.80 58.64 10.88
N ARG A 2 70.65 58.07 10.50
CA ARG A 2 70.05 56.78 10.98
C ARG A 2 69.41 56.88 12.38
N ILE A 3 68.28 56.28 12.76
CA ILE A 3 67.25 55.42 12.13
C ILE A 3 66.04 55.41 13.11
N PHE A 4 64.82 55.52 12.56
CA PHE A 4 63.50 55.00 12.99
C PHE A 4 62.73 55.42 14.26
N MET A 5 61.42 55.61 13.99
CA MET A 5 60.21 55.36 14.79
C MET A 5 59.59 56.53 15.54
N LYS A 6 58.55 57.13 14.93
CA LYS A 6 57.17 57.07 15.47
C LYS A 6 56.13 57.64 14.49
N LYS A 7 55.07 56.85 14.31
CA LYS A 7 53.66 57.21 14.03
C LYS A 7 53.34 57.83 12.67
N LEU A 8 52.76 57.00 11.80
CA LEU A 8 51.76 57.46 10.83
C LEU A 8 50.48 56.65 11.06
N PHE A 9 49.46 57.33 11.57
CA PHE A 9 48.09 56.85 11.72
C PHE A 9 47.40 57.15 10.39
N THR A 10 47.12 56.13 9.59
CA THR A 10 46.22 56.27 8.43
C THR A 10 45.14 55.21 8.55
N ILE A 11 43.95 55.70 8.83
CA ILE A 11 42.70 54.95 8.91
C ILE A 11 42.38 54.41 7.51
N VAL A 12 42.38 53.09 7.34
CA VAL A 12 41.78 52.42 6.17
C VAL A 12 40.43 51.90 6.62
N LEU A 13 39.38 52.59 6.18
CA LEU A 13 37.98 52.19 6.35
C LEU A 13 37.68 51.06 5.35
N LEU A 14 37.80 49.80 5.78
CA LEU A 14 37.39 48.65 4.98
C LEU A 14 35.89 48.41 5.19
N ALA A 15 35.06 48.90 4.28
CA ALA A 15 33.64 48.60 4.26
C ALA A 15 33.44 47.12 3.89
N CYS A 16 33.23 46.26 4.89
CA CYS A 16 32.69 44.92 4.68
C CYS A 16 31.21 45.05 4.27
N LEU A 17 30.94 45.15 2.97
CA LEU A 17 29.63 44.84 2.42
C LEU A 17 29.40 43.34 2.56
N SER A 18 28.74 42.94 3.66
CA SER A 18 28.10 41.63 3.76
C SER A 18 26.93 41.60 2.77
N LEU A 19 27.21 41.22 1.52
CA LEU A 19 26.15 40.85 0.59
C LEU A 19 25.49 39.58 1.14
N PRO A 20 24.18 39.58 1.44
CA PRO A 20 23.49 38.34 1.75
C PRO A 20 23.60 37.44 0.52
N VAL A 21 24.30 36.32 0.67
CA VAL A 21 24.21 35.22 -0.29
C VAL A 21 22.79 34.68 -0.16
N PHE A 22 21.89 35.20 -0.98
CA PHE A 22 20.62 34.53 -1.22
C PHE A 22 20.96 33.24 -1.96
N THR A 23 20.98 32.13 -1.24
CA THR A 23 20.94 30.81 -1.83
C THR A 23 19.58 30.68 -2.50
N GLN A 24 19.47 31.04 -3.77
CA GLN A 24 18.36 30.60 -4.57
C GLN A 24 18.49 29.07 -4.67
N ALA A 25 17.64 28.36 -3.95
CA ALA A 25 17.34 26.98 -4.27
C ALA A 25 16.78 27.01 -5.70
N GLN A 26 17.62 26.72 -6.69
CA GLN A 26 17.14 26.44 -8.03
C GLN A 26 16.37 25.13 -7.93
N THR A 27 15.06 25.23 -7.73
CA THR A 27 14.15 24.16 -8.13
C THR A 27 14.27 24.10 -9.65
N SER A 28 15.10 23.20 -10.17
CA SER A 28 14.99 22.84 -11.57
C SER A 28 13.55 22.37 -11.76
N GLU A 29 12.75 23.09 -12.56
CA GLU A 29 11.41 22.63 -12.93
C GLU A 29 11.56 21.22 -13.51
N ASN A 30 11.15 20.23 -12.72
CA ASN A 30 11.15 18.85 -13.15
C ASN A 30 9.83 18.64 -13.89
N CYS A 31 9.82 17.82 -14.95
CA CYS A 31 8.61 17.57 -15.73
C CYS A 31 7.43 17.05 -14.88
N GLN A 32 7.73 16.53 -13.69
CA GLN A 32 6.75 16.10 -12.70
C GLN A 32 5.94 17.27 -12.13
N ASP A 33 6.55 18.44 -11.98
CA ASP A 33 5.92 19.65 -11.43
C ASP A 33 5.01 20.32 -12.48
N THR A 34 5.42 20.25 -13.76
CA THR A 34 4.72 20.82 -14.92
C THR A 34 3.75 19.84 -15.60
N LEU A 35 3.75 18.57 -15.18
CA LEU A 35 2.97 17.47 -15.76
C LEU A 35 3.17 17.27 -17.28
N ASP A 36 4.33 17.65 -17.80
CA ASP A 36 4.70 17.58 -19.21
C ASP A 36 5.70 16.45 -19.51
N CYS A 37 5.89 15.51 -18.57
CA CYS A 37 6.75 14.35 -18.78
C CYS A 37 6.31 13.51 -19.99
N ASP A 38 7.28 13.11 -20.80
CA ASP A 38 7.06 12.09 -21.81
C ASP A 38 6.62 10.77 -21.17
N SER A 39 5.69 10.08 -21.83
CA SER A 39 5.23 8.77 -21.38
C SER A 39 6.39 7.78 -21.35
N SER A 40 6.57 7.10 -20.21
CA SER A 40 7.56 6.02 -20.05
C SER A 40 7.36 4.90 -21.08
N TRP A 41 6.17 4.75 -21.65
CA TRP A 41 5.87 3.75 -22.68
C TRP A 41 6.55 4.02 -24.04
N ARG A 42 6.93 5.27 -24.34
CA ARG A 42 7.51 5.62 -25.65
C ARG A 42 8.91 5.03 -25.86
N ASN A 43 9.69 4.94 -24.78
CA ASN A 43 11.13 4.64 -24.85
C ASN A 43 11.50 3.22 -24.39
N ILE A 44 10.53 2.31 -24.29
CA ILE A 44 10.79 0.91 -23.90
C ILE A 44 11.01 0.00 -25.11
N THR A 45 11.96 -0.91 -24.95
CA THR A 45 12.28 -1.97 -25.92
C THR A 45 11.21 -3.05 -25.95
N ALA A 46 11.21 -3.89 -26.99
CA ALA A 46 10.31 -5.04 -27.07
C ALA A 46 10.51 -6.03 -25.89
N SER A 47 11.74 -6.26 -25.46
CA SER A 47 12.04 -7.12 -24.31
C SER A 47 11.45 -6.57 -23.01
N GLN A 48 11.60 -5.26 -22.76
CA GLN A 48 11.00 -4.61 -21.60
C GLN A 48 9.47 -4.66 -21.63
N ARG A 49 8.86 -4.51 -22.81
CA ARG A 49 7.40 -4.67 -22.96
C ARG A 49 6.94 -6.06 -22.53
N ASN A 50 7.64 -7.11 -22.98
CA ASN A 50 7.29 -8.47 -22.57
C ASN A 50 7.41 -8.64 -21.05
N ALA A 51 8.51 -8.18 -20.45
CA ALA A 51 8.68 -8.24 -18.99
C ALA A 51 7.58 -7.48 -18.22
N ILE A 52 7.11 -6.34 -18.74
CA ILE A 52 5.99 -5.59 -18.15
C ILE A 52 4.69 -6.41 -18.20
N PHE A 53 4.39 -7.04 -19.34
CA PHE A 53 3.20 -7.88 -19.46
C PHE A 53 3.28 -9.13 -18.58
N ASP A 54 4.43 -9.79 -18.52
CA ASP A 54 4.63 -10.95 -17.65
C ASP A 54 4.43 -10.59 -16.17
N PHE A 55 4.92 -9.42 -15.75
CA PHE A 55 4.65 -8.88 -14.41
C PHE A 55 3.17 -8.56 -14.20
N ALA A 56 2.52 -7.94 -15.18
CA ALA A 56 1.11 -7.56 -15.09
C ALA A 56 0.17 -8.77 -14.96
N GLU A 57 0.46 -9.87 -15.67
CA GLU A 57 -0.31 -11.11 -15.53
C GLU A 57 -0.17 -11.72 -14.13
N GLN A 58 1.05 -11.80 -13.60
CA GLN A 58 1.27 -12.25 -12.21
C GLN A 58 0.56 -11.33 -11.19
N TYR A 59 0.56 -10.03 -11.44
CA TYR A 59 -0.14 -9.07 -10.60
C TYR A 59 -1.66 -9.27 -10.63
N LYS A 60 -2.24 -9.51 -11.82
CA LYS A 60 -3.68 -9.83 -11.96
C LYS A 60 -4.03 -11.11 -11.20
N ASP A 61 -3.22 -12.15 -11.30
CA ASP A 61 -3.43 -13.41 -10.59
C ASP A 61 -3.33 -13.25 -9.07
N PHE A 62 -2.43 -12.38 -8.60
CA PHE A 62 -2.34 -12.02 -7.20
C PHE A 62 -3.63 -11.31 -6.75
N LEU A 63 -4.07 -10.26 -7.46
CA LEU A 63 -5.29 -9.53 -7.14
C LEU A 63 -6.54 -10.42 -7.18
N HIS A 64 -6.58 -11.38 -8.09
CA HIS A 64 -7.70 -12.32 -8.20
C HIS A 64 -7.88 -13.16 -6.93
N ARG A 65 -6.77 -13.54 -6.27
CA ARG A 65 -6.76 -14.37 -5.06
C ARG A 65 -6.79 -13.53 -3.77
N ALA A 66 -6.13 -12.38 -3.78
CA ALA A 66 -5.89 -11.52 -2.63
C ALA A 66 -6.90 -10.36 -2.53
N ARG A 67 -8.18 -10.68 -2.25
CA ARG A 67 -9.31 -9.71 -2.27
C ARG A 67 -9.63 -9.06 -0.91
N THR A 68 -9.17 -9.67 0.18
CA THR A 68 -9.31 -9.21 1.57
C THR A 68 -7.95 -9.18 2.24
N GLU A 69 -7.78 -8.42 3.32
CA GLU A 69 -6.54 -8.36 4.10
C GLU A 69 -6.08 -9.76 4.56
N LEU A 70 -7.02 -10.64 4.90
CA LEU A 70 -6.73 -12.01 5.32
C LEU A 70 -6.12 -12.81 4.15
N SER A 71 -6.74 -12.74 2.98
CA SER A 71 -6.23 -13.41 1.77
C SER A 71 -4.93 -12.78 1.27
N VAL A 72 -4.76 -11.46 1.41
CA VAL A 72 -3.51 -10.77 1.03
C VAL A 72 -2.37 -11.25 1.91
N VAL A 73 -2.56 -11.34 3.23
CA VAL A 73 -1.53 -11.88 4.14
C VAL A 73 -1.21 -13.34 3.80
N ALA A 74 -2.23 -14.18 3.60
CA ALA A 74 -2.01 -15.58 3.25
C ALA A 74 -1.21 -15.75 1.94
N GLU A 75 -1.58 -15.01 0.89
CA GLU A 75 -0.87 -15.02 -0.40
C GLU A 75 0.54 -14.45 -0.28
N ALA A 76 0.72 -13.37 0.49
CA ALA A 76 2.03 -12.77 0.72
C ALA A 76 2.97 -13.71 1.48
N VAL A 77 2.48 -14.47 2.46
CA VAL A 77 3.25 -15.49 3.17
C VAL A 77 3.69 -16.58 2.20
N SER A 78 2.76 -17.14 1.41
CA SER A 78 3.11 -18.17 0.42
C SER A 78 4.16 -17.68 -0.57
N PHE A 79 4.00 -16.45 -1.08
CA PHE A 79 4.96 -15.82 -1.97
C PHE A 79 6.33 -15.60 -1.30
N ALA A 80 6.34 -15.14 -0.04
CA ALA A 80 7.57 -14.90 0.71
C ALA A 80 8.34 -16.20 0.98
N GLU A 81 7.66 -17.24 1.46
CA GLU A 81 8.26 -18.55 1.71
C GLU A 81 8.85 -19.17 0.43
N ALA A 82 8.13 -19.08 -0.69
CA ALA A 82 8.63 -19.51 -2.00
C ALA A 82 9.90 -18.76 -2.44
N ASN A 83 10.14 -17.56 -1.90
CA ASN A 83 11.30 -16.71 -2.15
C ASN A 83 12.34 -16.73 -1.02
N GLY A 84 12.29 -17.76 -0.17
CA GLY A 84 13.30 -18.03 0.85
C GLY A 84 13.16 -17.20 2.13
N PHE A 85 12.01 -16.58 2.35
CA PHE A 85 11.70 -15.98 3.65
C PHE A 85 11.28 -17.06 4.65
N GLN A 86 11.54 -16.80 5.93
CA GLN A 86 11.12 -17.66 7.04
C GLN A 86 10.37 -16.84 8.09
N GLN A 87 9.46 -17.46 8.83
CA GLN A 87 8.79 -16.76 9.91
C GLN A 87 9.79 -16.41 11.02
N TRP A 88 9.77 -15.14 11.45
CA TRP A 88 10.55 -14.71 12.59
C TRP A 88 10.11 -15.45 13.87
N ASN A 89 11.07 -15.91 14.66
CA ASN A 89 10.87 -16.57 15.95
C ASN A 89 12.07 -16.33 16.89
N ASP A 90 12.01 -16.85 18.11
CA ASP A 90 13.05 -16.65 19.13
C ASP A 90 14.45 -17.17 18.75
N GLN A 91 14.54 -18.03 17.72
CA GLN A 91 15.80 -18.57 17.21
C GLN A 91 16.30 -17.83 15.97
N SER A 92 15.56 -16.85 15.45
CA SER A 92 15.95 -16.06 14.28
C SER A 92 17.18 -15.21 14.59
N ALA A 93 18.22 -15.35 13.77
CA ALA A 93 19.45 -14.59 13.88
C ALA A 93 19.53 -13.53 12.77
N PRO A 94 19.75 -12.24 13.09
CA PRO A 94 19.82 -11.19 12.08
C PRO A 94 21.19 -11.18 11.37
N THR A 95 21.45 -12.20 10.57
CA THR A 95 22.67 -12.31 9.76
C THR A 95 22.48 -11.66 8.40
N PRO A 96 23.51 -11.01 7.81
CA PRO A 96 23.41 -10.42 6.47
C PRO A 96 22.86 -11.40 5.43
N GLY A 97 21.88 -10.96 4.65
CA GLY A 97 21.18 -11.76 3.64
C GLY A 97 20.02 -12.60 4.18
N ALA A 98 19.83 -12.73 5.49
CA ALA A 98 18.67 -13.42 6.06
C ALA A 98 17.37 -12.70 5.69
N ARG A 99 16.32 -13.50 5.48
CA ARG A 99 15.00 -13.04 5.03
C ARG A 99 13.94 -13.56 5.99
N TYR A 100 13.21 -12.64 6.60
CA TYR A 100 12.20 -12.97 7.60
C TYR A 100 10.87 -12.30 7.31
N TYR A 101 9.78 -12.93 7.76
CA TYR A 101 8.49 -12.29 7.83
C TYR A 101 7.86 -12.41 9.21
N GLU A 102 7.01 -11.45 9.55
CA GLU A 102 6.19 -11.46 10.76
C GLU A 102 4.75 -11.15 10.40
N ILE A 103 3.80 -11.83 11.07
CA ILE A 103 2.36 -11.63 10.88
C ILE A 103 1.77 -11.05 12.15
N ASN A 104 1.00 -9.98 12.03
CA ASN A 104 0.20 -9.45 13.12
C ASN A 104 -1.29 -9.75 12.89
N ARG A 105 -1.85 -10.65 13.71
CA ARG A 105 -3.28 -11.01 13.73
C ARG A 105 -3.88 -11.31 12.35
N ASP A 106 -3.10 -11.92 11.47
CA ASP A 106 -3.46 -12.30 10.10
C ASP A 106 -3.88 -11.14 9.18
N ARG A 107 -3.63 -9.89 9.58
CA ARG A 107 -4.11 -8.67 8.88
C ARG A 107 -2.98 -7.72 8.49
N THR A 108 -1.75 -8.05 8.85
CA THR A 108 -0.56 -7.28 8.47
C THR A 108 0.61 -8.25 8.36
N ILE A 109 1.46 -8.01 7.36
CA ILE A 109 2.71 -8.74 7.16
C ILE A 109 3.86 -7.74 7.10
N SER A 110 4.94 -8.03 7.82
CA SER A 110 6.22 -7.34 7.67
C SER A 110 7.20 -8.26 6.96
N LEU A 111 7.89 -7.77 5.94
CA LEU A 111 8.95 -8.49 5.21
C LEU A 111 10.28 -7.80 5.48
N ILE A 112 11.26 -8.58 5.95
CA ILE A 112 12.54 -8.08 6.45
C ILE A 112 13.66 -8.77 5.67
N VAL A 113 14.57 -7.98 5.10
CA VAL A 113 15.82 -8.45 4.51
C VAL A 113 16.97 -7.81 5.26
N ILE A 114 17.81 -8.62 5.91
CA ILE A 114 18.93 -8.12 6.72
C ILE A 114 20.07 -7.68 5.80
N GLY A 115 20.44 -6.40 5.90
CA GLY A 115 21.56 -5.83 5.14
C GLY A 115 22.93 -6.20 5.68
N GLN A 116 23.98 -5.72 5.01
CA GLN A 116 25.37 -5.92 5.44
C GLN A 116 25.82 -4.93 6.54
N ARG A 117 25.20 -3.76 6.58
CA ARG A 117 25.49 -2.70 7.54
C ARG A 117 24.80 -2.96 8.87
N SER A 118 25.32 -2.36 9.95
CA SER A 118 24.70 -2.45 11.26
C SER A 118 23.28 -1.86 11.21
N MET A 119 22.35 -2.44 11.98
CA MET A 119 21.01 -1.86 12.13
C MET A 119 21.04 -0.42 12.67
N GLY A 120 22.10 -0.06 13.42
CA GLY A 120 22.31 1.31 13.90
C GLY A 120 22.54 2.34 12.78
N ASP A 121 22.92 1.89 11.57
CA ASP A 121 23.13 2.77 10.41
C ASP A 121 21.82 3.12 9.68
N GLY A 122 20.70 2.55 10.12
CA GLY A 122 19.36 2.83 9.62
C GLY A 122 18.75 1.73 8.74
N PHE A 123 17.52 1.99 8.30
CA PHE A 123 16.68 1.05 7.55
C PHE A 123 16.09 1.72 6.31
N HIS A 124 15.80 0.92 5.28
CA HIS A 124 14.94 1.34 4.17
C HIS A 124 13.59 0.67 4.33
N ILE A 125 12.56 1.46 4.60
CA ILE A 125 11.20 0.97 4.89
C ILE A 125 10.27 1.41 3.76
N ILE A 126 9.55 0.45 3.20
CA ILE A 126 8.43 0.69 2.29
C ILE A 126 7.17 0.25 3.02
N GLY A 127 6.21 1.16 3.16
CA GLY A 127 4.92 0.89 3.79
C GLY A 127 3.79 1.00 2.76
N SER A 128 2.89 0.03 2.78
CA SER A 128 1.61 0.06 2.07
C SER A 128 0.50 -0.50 2.97
N HIS A 129 -0.74 -0.15 2.66
CA HIS A 129 -1.91 -0.76 3.29
C HIS A 129 -2.49 -1.85 2.37
N ILE A 130 -3.13 -2.85 2.97
CA ILE A 130 -3.67 -4.03 2.25
C ILE A 130 -5.18 -4.20 2.42
N ASP A 131 -5.82 -3.26 3.10
CA ASP A 131 -7.27 -3.14 3.13
C ASP A 131 -7.77 -2.31 1.94
N SER A 132 -9.01 -2.54 1.55
CA SER A 132 -9.68 -1.82 0.46
C SER A 132 -11.12 -1.50 0.86
N PRO A 133 -11.71 -0.41 0.35
CA PRO A 133 -13.09 -0.07 0.63
C PRO A 133 -14.04 -1.20 0.26
N ARG A 134 -14.99 -1.51 1.14
CA ARG A 134 -15.88 -2.67 1.01
C ARG A 134 -17.13 -2.56 1.88
N LEU A 135 -18.01 -3.53 1.71
CA LEU A 135 -19.13 -3.77 2.62
C LEU A 135 -18.76 -4.87 3.60
N GLU A 136 -19.01 -4.62 4.88
CA GLU A 136 -18.83 -5.57 5.96
C GLU A 136 -20.19 -5.89 6.59
N LEU A 137 -20.34 -7.11 7.09
CA LEU A 137 -21.54 -7.49 7.83
C LEU A 137 -21.52 -6.84 9.22
N LYS A 138 -22.67 -6.31 9.66
CA LYS A 138 -22.80 -5.87 11.05
C LYS A 138 -22.72 -7.05 12.02
N GLY A 139 -22.48 -6.78 13.31
CA GLY A 139 -22.36 -7.84 14.32
C GLY A 139 -23.60 -8.75 14.48
N ARG A 140 -24.79 -8.27 14.07
CA ARG A 140 -26.01 -9.08 13.94
C ARG A 140 -26.63 -8.81 12.56
N PRO A 141 -26.12 -9.44 11.51
CA PRO A 141 -26.39 -9.00 10.15
C PRO A 141 -27.65 -9.62 9.57
N LEU A 142 -28.00 -10.85 9.96
CA LEU A 142 -29.12 -11.57 9.37
C LEU A 142 -30.46 -11.04 9.91
N TYR A 143 -31.34 -10.61 9.01
CA TYR A 143 -32.71 -10.22 9.31
C TYR A 143 -33.65 -10.64 8.19
N GLN A 144 -34.96 -10.56 8.43
CA GLN A 144 -35.98 -10.84 7.42
C GLN A 144 -36.80 -9.59 7.16
N ASP A 145 -37.05 -9.30 5.89
CA ASP A 145 -37.99 -8.28 5.45
C ASP A 145 -38.60 -8.68 4.10
N SER A 146 -39.89 -8.40 3.91
CA SER A 146 -40.61 -8.67 2.66
C SER A 146 -40.43 -10.09 2.12
N GLU A 147 -40.42 -11.08 3.02
CA GLU A 147 -40.20 -12.51 2.73
C GLU A 147 -38.79 -12.88 2.24
N PHE A 148 -37.83 -11.95 2.28
CA PHE A 148 -36.41 -12.20 1.99
C PHE A 148 -35.59 -12.27 3.28
N ALA A 149 -34.62 -13.18 3.31
CA ALA A 149 -33.53 -13.14 4.27
C ALA A 149 -32.43 -12.20 3.74
N LEU A 150 -32.06 -11.20 4.54
CA LEU A 150 -31.18 -10.11 4.14
C LEU A 150 -30.01 -9.98 5.11
N PHE A 151 -28.91 -9.40 4.61
CA PHE A 151 -27.75 -9.05 5.40
C PHE A 151 -27.65 -7.54 5.59
N GLN A 152 -27.65 -7.12 6.84
CA GLN A 152 -27.35 -5.74 7.21
C GLN A 152 -25.85 -5.50 7.17
N THR A 153 -25.45 -4.50 6.38
CA THR A 153 -24.04 -4.15 6.17
C THR A 153 -23.66 -2.81 6.81
N SER A 154 -22.36 -2.61 6.99
CA SER A 154 -21.69 -1.33 7.20
C SER A 154 -20.61 -1.18 6.13
N TYR A 155 -20.22 0.04 5.80
CA TYR A 155 -19.14 0.28 4.85
C TYR A 155 -17.82 0.50 5.58
N HIS A 156 -16.75 -0.08 5.04
CA HIS A 156 -15.37 0.20 5.41
C HIS A 156 -14.76 1.12 4.35
N GLY A 157 -14.15 2.23 4.77
CA GLY A 157 -13.57 3.23 3.86
C GLY A 157 -14.59 4.11 3.13
N GLY A 158 -14.11 4.91 2.18
CA GLY A 158 -14.91 5.86 1.40
C GLY A 158 -15.51 5.25 0.14
N ILE A 159 -16.62 4.50 0.27
CA ILE A 159 -17.31 3.91 -0.88
C ILE A 159 -18.23 4.92 -1.59
N LYS A 160 -18.41 4.76 -2.91
CA LYS A 160 -19.47 5.42 -3.68
C LYS A 160 -20.69 4.52 -3.73
N PHE A 161 -21.71 4.78 -2.91
CA PHE A 161 -22.85 3.86 -2.71
C PHE A 161 -23.50 3.35 -4.01
N HIS A 162 -23.73 4.22 -4.98
CA HIS A 162 -24.34 3.87 -6.28
C HIS A 162 -23.49 2.92 -7.14
N GLN A 163 -22.21 2.71 -6.82
CA GLN A 163 -21.35 1.74 -7.51
C GLN A 163 -21.45 0.34 -6.89
N TRP A 164 -22.23 0.15 -5.83
CA TRP A 164 -22.37 -1.14 -5.13
C TRP A 164 -23.77 -1.76 -5.29
N THR A 165 -24.67 -1.09 -6.01
CA THR A 165 -26.00 -1.60 -6.36
C THR A 165 -25.97 -2.37 -7.68
N ASN A 166 -26.88 -3.34 -7.84
CA ASN A 166 -27.06 -4.14 -9.05
C ASN A 166 -25.80 -4.84 -9.59
N LEU A 167 -24.80 -5.09 -8.74
CA LEU A 167 -23.60 -5.86 -9.06
C LEU A 167 -23.64 -7.24 -8.40
N PRO A 168 -23.04 -8.27 -9.03
CA PRO A 168 -22.78 -9.52 -8.36
C PRO A 168 -21.71 -9.31 -7.27
N LEU A 169 -22.04 -9.67 -6.04
CA LEU A 169 -21.18 -9.55 -4.87
C LEU A 169 -20.84 -10.94 -4.33
N ALA A 170 -19.59 -11.13 -3.93
CA ALA A 170 -19.14 -12.31 -3.21
C ALA A 170 -19.10 -12.04 -1.70
N LEU A 171 -19.44 -13.04 -0.89
CA LEU A 171 -19.25 -13.02 0.55
C LEU A 171 -17.93 -13.70 0.89
N MET A 172 -16.97 -12.91 1.39
CA MET A 172 -15.67 -13.39 1.82
C MET A 172 -15.41 -12.99 3.26
N GLY A 173 -14.81 -13.87 4.05
CA GLY A 173 -14.44 -13.54 5.41
C GLY A 173 -14.08 -14.75 6.26
N ARG A 174 -14.13 -14.54 7.57
CA ARG A 174 -13.77 -15.55 8.58
C ARG A 174 -14.77 -15.51 9.73
N VAL A 175 -15.21 -16.69 10.16
CA VAL A 175 -16.07 -16.88 11.33
C VAL A 175 -15.29 -17.61 12.40
N ASP A 176 -15.02 -16.90 13.50
CA ASP A 176 -14.40 -17.46 14.71
C ASP A 176 -15.52 -18.01 15.61
N LYS A 177 -15.55 -19.32 15.82
CA LYS A 177 -16.60 -20.00 16.61
C LYS A 177 -16.27 -19.98 18.10
N LYS A 178 -17.30 -20.22 18.92
CA LYS A 178 -17.18 -20.27 20.38
C LYS A 178 -16.24 -21.38 20.89
N ASP A 179 -16.09 -22.46 20.14
CA ASP A 179 -15.19 -23.57 20.46
C ASP A 179 -13.73 -23.29 20.08
N GLY A 180 -13.44 -22.09 19.56
CA GLY A 180 -12.11 -21.68 19.11
C GLY A 180 -11.77 -22.12 17.69
N THR A 181 -12.66 -22.86 17.01
CA THR A 181 -12.45 -23.23 15.60
C THR A 181 -12.78 -22.09 14.66
N VAL A 182 -12.13 -22.08 13.51
CA VAL A 182 -12.25 -21.03 12.49
C VAL A 182 -12.88 -21.62 11.24
N VAL A 183 -13.82 -20.88 10.64
CA VAL A 183 -14.38 -21.19 9.32
C VAL A 183 -14.09 -20.03 8.38
N ASN A 184 -13.35 -20.30 7.31
CA ASN A 184 -13.19 -19.36 6.21
C ASN A 184 -14.43 -19.43 5.31
N VAL A 185 -14.93 -18.27 4.91
CA VAL A 185 -16.10 -18.11 4.05
C VAL A 185 -15.64 -17.51 2.73
N SER A 186 -16.01 -18.16 1.64
CA SER A 186 -15.85 -17.69 0.27
C SER A 186 -17.04 -18.21 -0.52
N VAL A 187 -17.97 -17.33 -0.88
CA VAL A 187 -19.17 -17.67 -1.65
C VAL A 187 -19.37 -16.61 -2.72
N GLY A 188 -19.53 -17.02 -3.98
CA GLY A 188 -19.80 -16.14 -5.12
C GLY A 188 -18.56 -15.83 -5.96
N LEU A 189 -17.47 -16.58 -5.78
CA LEU A 189 -16.28 -16.49 -6.62
C LEU A 189 -16.18 -17.66 -7.60
N ASP A 190 -16.68 -18.83 -7.23
CA ASP A 190 -16.72 -19.97 -8.14
C ASP A 190 -17.92 -19.85 -9.10
N PRO A 191 -17.80 -20.31 -10.36
CA PRO A 191 -18.89 -20.19 -11.34
C PRO A 191 -20.21 -20.85 -10.93
N ASP A 192 -20.14 -21.87 -10.06
CA ASP A 192 -21.30 -22.61 -9.56
C ASP A 192 -21.86 -22.04 -8.24
N ASP A 193 -21.19 -21.03 -7.66
CA ASP A 193 -21.65 -20.41 -6.42
C ASP A 193 -22.82 -19.45 -6.66
N PRO A 194 -23.75 -19.34 -5.70
CA PRO A 194 -24.68 -18.22 -5.68
C PRO A 194 -23.94 -16.92 -5.40
N ILE A 195 -24.46 -15.82 -5.97
CA ILE A 195 -23.98 -14.47 -5.71
C ILE A 195 -24.95 -13.72 -4.79
N PHE A 196 -24.45 -12.65 -4.17
CA PHE A 196 -25.24 -11.68 -3.44
C PHE A 196 -25.44 -10.43 -4.29
N MET A 197 -26.45 -9.64 -3.97
CA MET A 197 -26.72 -8.39 -4.68
C MET A 197 -27.42 -7.39 -3.75
N ILE A 198 -27.15 -6.10 -3.97
CA ILE A 198 -27.95 -5.01 -3.43
C ILE A 198 -28.82 -4.48 -4.57
N PRO A 199 -30.11 -4.85 -4.65
CA PRO A 199 -30.96 -4.42 -5.74
C PRO A 199 -31.26 -2.92 -5.65
N GLU A 200 -31.24 -2.24 -6.78
CA GLU A 200 -31.69 -0.85 -6.89
C GLU A 200 -33.15 -0.78 -7.35
N LEU A 201 -33.79 0.34 -7.04
CA LEU A 201 -35.16 0.59 -7.46
C LEU A 201 -35.25 0.73 -8.99
N SER A 202 -36.33 0.22 -9.59
CA SER A 202 -36.55 0.37 -11.04
C SER A 202 -36.71 1.85 -11.41
N PRO A 203 -36.12 2.31 -12.53
CA PRO A 203 -36.21 3.72 -12.94
C PRO A 203 -37.64 4.22 -13.19
N HIS A 204 -38.61 3.31 -13.39
CA HIS A 204 -40.02 3.69 -13.57
C HIS A 204 -40.70 4.16 -12.28
N VAL A 205 -40.18 3.76 -11.12
CA VAL A 205 -40.75 4.06 -9.80
C VAL A 205 -39.79 4.85 -8.92
N ASP A 206 -38.53 5.02 -9.35
CA ASP A 206 -37.56 5.91 -8.75
C ASP A 206 -37.90 7.37 -9.08
N ARG A 207 -38.22 8.17 -8.06
CA ARG A 207 -38.71 9.55 -8.20
C ARG A 207 -37.73 10.61 -7.69
N GLY A 208 -36.49 10.21 -7.37
CA GLY A 208 -35.50 11.07 -6.70
C GLY A 208 -35.81 11.28 -5.23
#